data_AF-A0A3M5D5T0-F1
#
_entry.id   AF-A0A3M5D5T0-F1
#
_cell.length_a   1.000
_cell.length_b   1.000
_cell.length_c   1.000
_cell.angle_alpha   90.00
_cell.angle_beta   90.00
_cell.angle_gamma   90.00
#
_symmetry.space_group_name_H-M   'P 1'
#
loop_
_entity.id
_entity.type
_entity.pdbx_description
1 polymer ?
#
loop_
_entity_poly.entity_id
_entity_poly.type
_entity_poly.pdbx_seq_one_letter_code
_entity_poly.pdbx_strand_id
1 'polypeptide(L)'
;MAPAPRPSPRRHNERRSQDKECRVTGLFVTLEGPEGAGKSTNRDYLAERLRERGIEVQLTREPGGTPLAERIRELLLAPSDEPMAADTELLLMFAARAQHLAGVIRPA
;
A
#
# COMPACT_ATOMS: atom_id res chain seq x y z
N MET A 1 9.45 4.02 -72.57
CA MET A 1 9.46 4.33 -71.12
C MET A 1 8.19 3.76 -70.52
N ALA A 2 8.27 2.65 -69.79
CA ALA A 2 7.09 1.99 -69.22
C ALA A 2 6.71 2.63 -67.87
N PRO A 3 5.41 2.78 -67.53
CA PRO A 3 4.99 3.36 -66.27
C PRO A 3 5.31 2.43 -65.09
N ALA A 4 5.70 3.01 -63.96
CA ALA A 4 6.03 2.27 -62.74
C ALA A 4 4.82 1.47 -62.21
N PRO A 5 5.04 0.27 -61.63
CA PRO A 5 3.96 -0.56 -61.11
C PRO A 5 3.27 0.12 -59.92
N ARG A 6 1.93 0.00 -59.85
CA ARG A 6 1.13 0.51 -58.73
C ARG A 6 1.45 -0.29 -57.45
N PRO A 7 1.56 0.35 -56.28
CA PRO A 7 1.79 -0.37 -55.03
C PRO A 7 0.58 -1.26 -54.70
N SER A 8 0.85 -2.51 -54.33
CA SER A 8 -0.16 -3.45 -53.82
C SER A 8 -0.82 -2.92 -52.55
N PRO A 9 -2.13 -3.19 -52.31
CA PRO A 9 -2.78 -2.80 -51.07
C PRO A 9 -2.06 -3.45 -49.89
N ARG A 10 -1.58 -2.62 -48.95
CA ARG A 10 -0.94 -3.11 -47.72
C ARG A 10 -1.95 -3.94 -46.95
N ARG A 11 -1.69 -5.24 -46.81
CA ARG A 11 -2.39 -6.12 -45.86
C ARG A 11 -2.30 -5.46 -44.48
N HIS A 12 -3.42 -4.94 -43.98
CA HIS A 12 -3.58 -4.62 -42.57
C HIS A 12 -3.74 -5.94 -41.83
N ASN A 13 -2.63 -6.59 -41.54
CA ASN A 13 -2.63 -7.67 -40.59
C ASN A 13 -1.47 -7.47 -39.61
N GLU A 14 -1.77 -7.74 -38.34
CA GLU A 14 -0.78 -8.08 -37.32
C GLU A 14 0.26 -6.98 -36.97
N ARG A 15 -0.07 -6.15 -35.97
CA ARG A 15 0.84 -5.79 -34.84
C ARG A 15 0.32 -4.61 -34.02
N ARG A 16 -0.42 -4.93 -32.95
CA ARG A 16 -0.14 -4.51 -31.57
C ARG A 16 -1.24 -5.05 -30.65
N SER A 17 -1.33 -6.38 -30.60
CA SER A 17 -1.61 -7.09 -29.36
C SER A 17 -0.38 -6.96 -28.47
N GLN A 18 -0.04 -5.75 -28.05
CA GLN A 18 0.85 -5.59 -26.90
C GLN A 18 -0.07 -5.62 -25.70
N ASP A 19 -0.16 -6.83 -25.17
CA ASP A 19 -0.81 -7.20 -23.93
C ASP A 19 -0.61 -6.09 -22.91
N LYS A 20 -1.68 -5.35 -22.61
CA LYS A 20 -1.80 -4.65 -21.33
C LYS A 20 -1.81 -5.77 -20.30
N GLU A 21 -0.61 -6.16 -19.86
CA GLU A 21 -0.44 -6.96 -18.67
C GLU A 21 -1.17 -6.21 -17.56
N CYS A 22 -2.35 -6.70 -17.20
CA CYS A 22 -3.20 -6.08 -16.19
C CYS A 22 -2.44 -6.24 -14.88
N ARG A 23 -1.58 -5.27 -14.56
CA ARG A 23 -0.90 -5.24 -13.27
C ARG A 23 -2.00 -5.30 -12.22
N VAL A 24 -2.02 -6.39 -11.46
CA VAL A 24 -2.88 -6.49 -10.29
C VAL A 24 -2.42 -5.36 -9.37
N THR A 25 -3.28 -4.36 -9.17
CA THR A 25 -3.03 -3.23 -8.28
C THR A 25 -3.74 -3.50 -6.97
N GLY A 26 -3.04 -3.42 -5.84
CA GLY A 26 -3.64 -3.42 -4.52
C GLY A 26 -4.49 -2.17 -4.26
N LEU A 27 -5.25 -2.22 -3.16
CA LEU A 27 -6.00 -1.08 -2.61
C LEU A 27 -5.53 -0.82 -1.17
N PHE A 28 -5.02 0.39 -0.91
CA PHE A 28 -4.60 0.78 0.43
C PHE A 28 -5.74 1.52 1.16
N VAL A 29 -6.24 0.92 2.24
CA VAL A 29 -7.34 1.45 3.06
C VAL A 29 -6.83 1.73 4.47
N THR A 30 -7.06 2.95 4.98
CA THR A 30 -6.77 3.33 6.37
C THR A 30 -8.06 3.51 7.16
N LEU A 31 -7.99 3.25 8.47
CA LEU A 31 -9.11 3.45 9.41
C LEU A 31 -8.65 4.43 10.49
N GLU A 32 -9.21 5.63 10.48
CA GLU A 32 -8.87 6.73 11.38
C GLU A 32 -10.01 7.10 12.31
N GLY A 33 -9.69 7.78 13.42
CA GLY A 33 -10.68 8.23 14.40
C GLY A 33 -10.12 8.31 15.83
N PRO A 34 -10.89 8.86 16.77
CA PRO A 34 -10.45 9.01 18.16
C PRO A 34 -10.26 7.66 18.86
N GLU A 35 -9.63 7.67 20.03
CA GLU A 35 -9.54 6.50 20.89
C GLU A 35 -10.94 5.98 21.24
N GLY A 36 -11.10 4.65 21.27
CA GLY A 36 -12.41 4.02 21.49
C GLY A 36 -13.38 4.03 20.31
N ALA A 37 -13.07 4.64 19.16
CA ALA A 37 -13.97 4.70 17.99
C ALA A 37 -14.23 3.35 17.27
N GLY A 38 -13.71 2.23 17.79
CA GLY A 38 -13.91 0.91 17.19
C GLY A 38 -13.04 0.61 15.96
N LYS A 39 -11.96 1.36 15.72
CA LYS A 39 -11.05 1.18 14.56
C LYS A 39 -10.56 -0.26 14.40
N SER A 40 -10.02 -0.85 15.46
CA SER A 40 -9.49 -2.23 15.43
C SER A 40 -10.60 -3.26 15.15
N THR A 41 -11.77 -3.09 15.79
CA THR A 41 -12.92 -3.97 15.59
C THR A 41 -13.42 -3.91 14.15
N ASN A 42 -13.58 -2.71 13.60
CA ASN A 42 -14.05 -2.52 12.23
C ASN A 42 -13.01 -2.94 11.18
N ARG A 43 -11.71 -2.83 11.49
CA ARG A 43 -10.62 -3.34 10.64
C ARG A 43 -10.74 -4.86 10.48
N ASP A 44 -10.92 -5.58 11.59
CA ASP A 44 -10.98 -7.03 11.58
C ASP A 44 -12.28 -7.52 10.92
N TYR A 45 -13.41 -6.83 11.19
CA TYR A 45 -14.69 -7.04 10.49
C TYR A 45 -14.57 -6.85 8.97
N LEU A 46 -13.95 -5.74 8.52
CA LEU A 46 -13.79 -5.47 7.10
C LEU A 46 -12.92 -6.54 6.42
N ALA A 47 -11.82 -6.95 7.06
CA ALA A 47 -10.95 -7.99 6.53
C ALA A 47 -11.65 -9.34 6.40
N GLU A 48 -12.47 -9.73 7.37
CA GLU A 48 -13.28 -10.94 7.29
C GLU A 48 -14.23 -10.88 6.07
N ARG A 49 -14.99 -9.79 5.93
CA ARG A 49 -15.94 -9.60 4.83
C ARG A 49 -15.27 -9.54 3.45
N LEU A 50 -14.01 -9.11 3.35
CA LEU A 50 -13.25 -9.12 2.11
C LEU A 50 -12.71 -10.52 1.80
N ARG A 51 -12.18 -11.22 2.81
CA ARG A 51 -11.69 -12.60 2.67
C ARG A 51 -12.79 -13.58 2.27
N GLU A 52 -14.01 -13.41 2.81
CA GLU A 52 -15.20 -14.17 2.40
C GLU A 52 -15.53 -14.03 0.90
N ARG A 53 -15.11 -12.93 0.28
CA ARG A 53 -15.29 -12.67 -1.16
C ARG A 53 -14.09 -13.11 -2.01
N GLY A 54 -13.13 -13.83 -1.41
CA GLY A 54 -11.91 -14.28 -2.08
C GLY A 54 -10.89 -13.18 -2.33
N ILE A 55 -10.97 -12.04 -1.63
CA ILE A 55 -10.01 -10.94 -1.75
C ILE A 55 -8.89 -11.16 -0.72
N GLU A 56 -7.64 -11.11 -1.18
CA GLU A 56 -6.47 -11.14 -0.30
C GLU A 56 -6.40 -9.86 0.54
N VAL A 57 -6.16 -10.01 1.86
CA VAL A 57 -6.12 -8.87 2.79
C VAL A 57 -4.93 -8.97 3.73
N GLN A 58 -4.00 -8.02 3.59
CA GLN A 58 -2.94 -7.74 4.56
C GLN A 58 -3.44 -6.76 5.61
N LEU A 59 -3.52 -7.23 6.87
CA LEU A 59 -3.82 -6.36 8.01
C LEU A 59 -2.54 -5.78 8.59
N THR A 60 -2.59 -4.53 9.01
CA THR A 60 -1.48 -3.87 9.73
C THR A 60 -1.99 -2.68 10.57
N ARG A 61 -1.10 -1.99 11.29
CA ARG A 61 -1.38 -0.79 12.11
C ARG A 61 -0.18 0.13 12.23
N GLU A 62 -0.43 1.39 12.60
CA GLU A 62 0.61 2.36 12.98
C GLU A 62 0.34 2.99 14.36
N PRO A 63 1.39 3.47 15.06
CA PRO A 63 2.80 3.13 14.83
C PRO A 63 3.02 1.63 15.09
N GLY A 64 3.83 0.96 14.25
CA GLY A 64 4.04 -0.49 14.29
C GLY A 64 4.12 -1.13 12.91
N GLY A 65 3.79 -2.43 12.83
CA GLY A 65 3.66 -3.18 11.57
C GLY A 65 4.93 -3.90 11.11
N THR A 66 6.10 -3.58 11.67
CA THR A 66 7.36 -4.34 11.48
C THR A 66 8.08 -4.48 12.81
N PRO A 67 9.00 -5.45 12.98
CA PRO A 67 9.75 -5.60 14.24
C PRO A 67 10.45 -4.30 14.69
N LEU A 68 11.04 -3.55 13.75
CA LEU A 68 11.66 -2.26 14.07
C LEU A 68 10.62 -1.17 14.39
N ALA A 69 9.52 -1.10 13.63
CA ALA A 69 8.47 -0.12 13.90
C ALA A 69 7.72 -0.39 15.22
N GLU A 70 7.60 -1.64 15.67
CA GLU A 70 7.06 -1.98 16.99
C GLU A 70 8.00 -1.52 18.11
N ARG A 71 9.33 -1.60 17.93
CA ARG A 71 10.28 -1.01 18.89
C ARG A 71 10.18 0.50 18.97
N ILE A 72 9.94 1.18 17.85
CA ILE A 72 9.71 2.63 17.85
C ILE A 72 8.38 2.95 18.55
N ARG A 73 7.33 2.15 18.33
CA ARG A 73 6.06 2.26 19.06
C ARG A 73 6.25 2.16 20.56
N GLU A 74 7.06 1.22 21.04
CA GLU A 74 7.36 1.09 22.47
C GLU A 74 7.94 2.39 23.04
N LEU A 75 8.87 3.04 22.33
CA LEU A 75 9.43 4.33 22.75
C LEU A 75 8.38 5.45 22.79
N LEU A 76 7.44 5.46 21.84
CA LEU A 76 6.38 6.46 21.76
C LEU A 76 5.32 6.32 22.86
N LEU A 77 5.10 5.10 23.37
CA LEU A 77 4.04 4.81 24.34
C LEU A 77 4.55 4.62 25.77
N ALA A 78 5.86 4.40 25.94
CA ALA A 78 6.46 4.21 27.25
C ALA A 78 6.36 5.50 28.09
N PRO A 79 5.79 5.43 29.30
CA PRO A 79 5.93 6.52 30.26
C PRO A 79 7.41 6.75 30.57
N SER A 80 7.83 8.02 30.60
CA SER A 80 9.20 8.43 30.90
C SER A 80 9.19 9.67 31.78
N ASP A 81 10.15 9.76 32.70
CA ASP A 81 10.38 10.97 33.49
C ASP A 81 10.97 12.10 32.62
N GLU A 82 11.62 11.75 31.50
CA GLU A 82 12.09 12.71 30.50
C GLU A 82 10.96 13.04 29.50
N PRO A 83 10.51 14.31 29.42
CA PRO A 83 9.49 14.71 28.46
C PRO A 83 9.99 14.57 27.02
N MET A 84 9.22 13.89 26.17
CA MET A 84 9.50 13.84 24.74
C MET A 84 9.11 15.17 24.08
N ALA A 85 10.06 15.80 23.39
CA ALA A 85 9.75 16.97 22.56
C ALA A 85 8.79 16.58 21.41
N ALA A 86 7.87 17.47 21.05
CA ALA A 86 6.88 17.22 20.00
C ALA A 86 7.53 16.86 18.64
N ASP A 87 8.65 17.50 18.30
CA ASP A 87 9.40 17.19 17.08
C ASP A 87 10.00 15.77 17.12
N THR A 88 10.47 15.32 18.28
CA THR A 88 10.97 13.95 18.47
C THR A 88 9.85 12.93 18.26
N GLU A 89 8.68 13.17 18.86
CA GLU A 89 7.50 12.31 18.68
C GLU A 89 7.11 12.21 17.19
N LEU A 90 7.01 13.36 16.52
CA LEU A 90 6.67 13.44 15.09
C LEU A 90 7.67 12.68 14.21
N LEU A 91 8.97 12.87 14.45
CA LEU A 91 10.02 12.22 13.68
C LEU A 91 10.05 10.71 13.91
N LEU A 92 9.84 10.25 15.14
CA LEU A 92 9.73 8.82 15.45
C LEU A 92 8.49 8.18 14.79
N MET A 93 7.34 8.87 14.81
CA MET A 93 6.15 8.44 14.08
C MET A 93 6.43 8.25 12.59
N PHE A 94 7.13 9.19 11.95
CA PHE A 94 7.51 9.07 10.54
C PHE A 94 8.58 8.01 10.29
N ALA A 95 9.53 7.81 11.20
CA ALA A 95 10.53 6.75 11.10
C ALA A 95 9.88 5.36 11.12
N ALA A 96 8.94 5.13 12.04
CA ALA A 96 8.15 3.90 12.10
C ALA A 96 7.34 3.68 10.81
N ARG A 97 6.67 4.73 10.32
CA ARG A 97 5.90 4.71 9.07
C ARG A 97 6.78 4.41 7.85
N ALA A 98 7.96 5.02 7.75
CA ALA A 98 8.88 4.78 6.64
C ALA A 98 9.30 3.31 6.56
N GLN A 99 9.66 2.73 7.71
CA GLN A 99 9.99 1.31 7.80
C GLN A 99 8.80 0.41 7.45
N HIS A 100 7.62 0.75 7.94
CA HIS A 100 6.40 0.00 7.69
C HIS A 100 5.98 0.05 6.21
N LEU A 101 6.09 1.21 5.57
CA LEU A 101 5.84 1.38 4.15
C LEU A 101 6.74 0.49 3.30
N ALA A 102 8.03 0.43 3.62
CA ALA A 102 9.01 -0.35 2.87
C ALA A 102 8.89 -1.86 3.12
N GLY A 103 8.55 -2.28 4.34
CA GLY A 103 8.54 -3.68 4.74
C GLY A 103 7.20 -4.40 4.57
N VAL A 104 6.08 -3.66 4.49
CA VAL A 104 4.73 -4.25 4.49
C VAL A 104 3.81 -3.64 3.44
N ILE A 105 3.75 -2.31 3.31
CA ILE A 105 2.68 -1.66 2.52
C ILE A 105 3.01 -1.62 1.01
N ARG A 106 4.28 -1.44 0.61
CA ARG A 106 4.67 -1.31 -0.81
C ARG A 106 5.33 -2.59 -1.36
N PRO A 107 5.15 -2.92 -2.66
CA PRO A 107 4.13 -2.46 -3.59
C PRO A 107 2.99 -3.49 -3.58
N ALA A 108 2.09 -3.41 -2.59
CA ALA A 108 0.86 -4.19 -2.65
C ALA A 108 0.07 -3.91 -3.95
#